data_AF-A0A804JX67-F1
#
_entry.id   AF-A0A804JX67-F1
#
_cell.length_a   1.000
_cell.length_b   1.000
_cell.length_c   1.000
_cell.angle_alpha   90.00
_cell.angle_beta   90.00
_cell.angle_gamma   90.00
#
_symmetry.space_group_name_H-M   'P 1'
#
loop_
_entity.id
_entity.type
_entity.pdbx_description
1 polymer ?
#
loop_
_entity_poly.entity_id
_entity_poly.type
_entity_poly.pdbx_seq_one_letter_code
_entity_poly.pdbx_strand_id
1 'polypeptide(L)'
;MKEHRTNVQVACKKLQDLVEDAWKDINEECLNPTLFPIALLERTVNFLRMVENIYKQVDGYTNSSTKMKYFISLLLVHPIPI
;
A
#
# COMPACT_ATOMS: atom_id res chain seq x y z
N MET A 1 2.85 -17.06 12.93
CA MET A 1 2.72 -17.58 14.31
C MET A 1 3.13 -19.05 14.43
N LYS A 2 2.41 -20.00 13.81
CA LYS A 2 2.67 -21.45 13.97
C LYS A 2 4.11 -21.87 13.65
N GLU A 3 4.65 -21.40 12.53
CA GLU A 3 6.01 -21.70 12.06
C GLU A 3 7.10 -21.33 13.07
N HIS A 4 7.00 -20.14 13.67
CA HIS A 4 8.00 -19.62 14.62
C HIS A 4 7.56 -19.71 16.09
N ARG A 5 6.47 -20.43 16.39
CA ARG A 5 5.86 -20.56 17.74
C ARG A 5 5.77 -19.22 18.49
N THR A 6 5.29 -18.19 17.80
CA THR A 6 5.24 -16.81 18.31
C THR A 6 3.81 -16.28 18.41
N ASN A 7 3.61 -15.15 19.09
CA ASN A 7 2.32 -14.48 19.25
C ASN A 7 1.99 -13.53 18.08
N VAL A 8 0.76 -13.00 18.09
CA VAL A 8 0.25 -12.16 16.98
C VAL A 8 0.99 -10.84 16.89
N GLN A 9 1.33 -10.22 18.01
CA GLN A 9 2.01 -8.93 18.05
C GLN A 9 3.40 -9.01 17.42
N VAL A 10 4.17 -10.04 17.79
CA VAL A 10 5.51 -10.29 17.24
C VAL A 10 5.42 -10.66 15.76
N ALA A 11 4.45 -11.48 15.36
CA ALA A 11 4.25 -11.82 13.96
C ALA A 11 3.86 -10.61 13.11
N CYS A 12 2.94 -9.77 13.58
CA CYS A 12 2.54 -8.54 12.88
C CYS A 12 3.69 -7.55 12.76
N LYS A 13 4.48 -7.36 13.83
CA LYS A 13 5.68 -6.52 13.77
C LYS A 13 6.67 -7.04 12.72
N LYS A 14 6.94 -8.34 12.71
CA LYS A 14 7.88 -8.91 11.72
C LYS A 14 7.37 -8.78 10.29
N LEU A 15 6.07 -8.89 10.07
CA LEU A 15 5.46 -8.64 8.76
C LEU A 15 5.58 -7.17 8.34
N GLN A 16 5.45 -6.22 9.28
CA GLN A 16 5.68 -4.79 9.01
C GLN A 16 7.12 -4.53 8.60
N ASP A 17 8.10 -5.11 9.32
CA ASP A 17 9.52 -4.99 8.95
C ASP A 17 9.77 -5.51 7.51
N LEU A 18 9.14 -6.63 7.14
CA LEU A 18 9.25 -7.19 5.78
C LEU A 18 8.62 -6.30 4.71
N VAL A 19 7.50 -5.62 5.02
CA VAL A 19 6.89 -4.65 4.12
C VAL A 19 7.79 -3.41 3.96
N GLU A 20 8.40 -2.94 5.04
CA GLU A 20 9.35 -1.81 4.98
C GLU A 20 10.59 -2.14 4.15
N ASP A 21 11.14 -3.35 4.29
CA ASP A 21 12.27 -3.81 3.49
C ASP A 21 11.88 -3.95 2.01
N ALA A 22 10.72 -4.54 1.71
CA ALA A 22 10.21 -4.62 0.33
C ALA A 22 10.00 -3.23 -0.31
N TRP A 23 9.58 -2.23 0.46
CA TRP A 23 9.49 -0.85 -0.03
C TRP A 23 10.86 -0.26 -0.38
N LYS A 24 11.93 -0.58 0.38
CA LYS A 24 13.29 -0.15 0.05
C LYS A 24 13.75 -0.78 -1.25
N ASP A 25 13.54 -2.08 -1.44
CA ASP A 25 13.89 -2.80 -2.66
C ASP A 25 13.18 -2.19 -3.88
N ILE A 26 11.87 -1.93 -3.78
CA ILE A 26 11.11 -1.28 -4.86
C ILE A 26 11.68 0.10 -5.21
N ASN A 27 12.04 0.89 -4.21
CA ASN A 27 12.59 2.22 -4.42
C ASN A 27 13.97 2.16 -5.11
N GLU A 28 14.83 1.25 -4.71
CA GLU A 28 16.14 1.02 -5.35
C GLU A 28 15.96 0.60 -6.81
N GLU A 29 15.11 -0.38 -7.09
CA GLU A 29 14.84 -0.87 -8.44
C GLU A 29 14.21 0.20 -9.35
N CYS A 30 13.38 1.10 -8.80
CA CYS A 30 12.83 2.22 -9.56
C CYS A 30 13.87 3.30 -9.93
N LEU A 31 14.98 3.38 -9.20
CA LEU A 31 16.07 4.33 -9.45
C LEU A 31 17.14 3.77 -10.40
N ASN A 32 17.24 2.45 -10.50
CA ASN A 32 18.22 1.78 -11.35
C ASN A 32 17.77 1.73 -12.83
N PRO A 33 18.71 1.68 -13.79
CA PRO A 33 18.39 1.42 -15.19
C PRO A 33 17.61 0.11 -15.33
N THR A 34 16.42 0.20 -15.91
CA THR A 34 15.49 -0.92 -16.03
C THR A 34 15.25 -1.30 -17.49
N LEU A 35 14.97 -2.58 -17.74
CA LEU A 35 14.51 -3.08 -19.04
C LEU A 35 13.03 -2.76 -19.30
N PHE A 36 12.30 -2.31 -18.28
CA PHE A 36 10.87 -2.06 -18.36
C PHE A 36 10.56 -0.58 -18.58
N PRO A 37 9.44 -0.24 -19.27
CA PRO A 37 8.98 1.14 -19.34
C PRO A 37 8.68 1.71 -17.95
N ILE A 38 9.09 2.95 -17.69
CA ILE A 38 8.83 3.64 -16.41
C ILE A 38 7.33 3.63 -16.06
N ALA A 39 6.45 3.85 -17.04
CA ALA A 39 5.01 3.82 -16.85
C ALA A 39 4.47 2.48 -16.29
N LEU A 40 5.15 1.37 -16.60
CA LEU A 40 4.81 0.06 -16.03
C LEU A 40 5.21 -0.02 -14.56
N LEU A 41 6.40 0.47 -14.20
CA LEU A 41 6.86 0.55 -12.81
C LEU A 41 5.95 1.46 -11.98
N GLU A 42 5.60 2.63 -12.52
CA GLU A 42 4.68 3.57 -11.87
C GLU A 42 3.32 2.94 -11.60
N ARG A 43 2.76 2.17 -12.53
CA ARG A 43 1.50 1.44 -12.32
C ARG A 43 1.62 0.48 -11.14
N THR A 44 2.70 -0.29 -11.05
CA THR A 44 2.93 -1.22 -9.94
C THR A 44 3.08 -0.49 -8.61
N VAL A 45 3.88 0.57 -8.56
CA VAL A 45 4.08 1.39 -7.35
C VAL A 45 2.78 2.04 -6.90
N ASN A 46 1.98 2.58 -7.84
CA ASN A 46 0.69 3.20 -7.53
C ASN A 46 -0.33 2.18 -7.01
N PHE A 47 -0.29 0.94 -7.52
CA PHE A 47 -1.10 -0.15 -6.99
C PHE A 47 -0.74 -0.46 -5.53
N LEU A 48 0.55 -0.57 -5.20
CA LEU A 48 1.00 -0.83 -3.83
C LEU A 48 0.64 0.31 -2.86
N ARG A 49 0.79 1.57 -3.29
CA ARG A 49 0.35 2.75 -2.53
C ARG A 49 -1.15 2.72 -2.24
N MET A 50 -1.95 2.30 -3.22
CA MET A 50 -3.39 2.14 -3.05
C MET A 50 -3.70 1.03 -2.03
N VAL A 51 -3.06 -0.13 -2.14
CA VAL A 51 -3.24 -1.24 -1.17
C VAL A 51 -2.90 -0.79 0.24
N GLU A 52 -1.76 -0.13 0.44
CA GLU A 52 -1.38 0.39 1.75
C GLU A 52 -2.43 1.36 2.30
N ASN A 53 -2.93 2.28 1.48
CA ASN A 53 -3.96 3.23 1.90
C ASN A 53 -5.31 2.56 2.24
N ILE A 54 -5.71 1.53 1.47
CA ILE A 54 -6.95 0.78 1.69
C ILE A 54 -6.93 0.07 3.06
N TYR A 55 -5.79 -0.51 3.45
CA TYR A 55 -5.68 -1.37 4.64
C TYR A 55 -4.97 -0.72 5.83
N LYS A 56 -4.61 0.56 5.75
CA LYS A 56 -3.80 1.27 6.77
C LYS A 56 -4.34 1.21 8.20
N GLN A 57 -5.66 1.21 8.36
CA GLN A 57 -6.30 1.24 9.69
C GLN A 57 -7.26 0.06 9.88
N VAL A 58 -8.09 -0.18 8.89
CA VAL A 58 -9.14 -1.21 8.85
C VAL A 58 -9.24 -1.73 7.43
N ASP A 59 -9.98 -2.80 7.21
CA ASP A 59 -10.32 -3.26 5.87
C ASP A 59 -11.26 -2.26 5.17
N GLY A 60 -10.67 -1.26 4.51
CA GLY A 60 -11.41 -0.23 3.78
C GLY A 60 -12.01 -0.70 2.46
N TYR A 61 -11.59 -1.88 1.96
CA TYR A 61 -12.13 -2.45 0.73
C TYR A 61 -13.50 -3.07 0.99
N THR A 62 -13.57 -3.98 1.97
CA THR A 62 -14.84 -4.62 2.34
C THR A 62 -15.72 -3.66 3.13
N ASN A 63 -15.13 -2.87 4.04
CA ASN A 63 -15.85 -1.89 4.85
C ASN A 63 -15.58 -0.44 4.38
N SER A 64 -16.20 -0.09 3.27
CA SER A 64 -16.07 1.24 2.65
C SER A 64 -16.66 2.39 3.46
N SER A 65 -17.47 2.13 4.50
CA SER A 65 -18.08 3.16 5.37
C SER A 65 -17.06 4.00 6.15
N THR A 66 -15.80 3.59 6.11
CA THR A 66 -14.66 4.23 6.76
C THR A 66 -14.09 5.36 5.87
N LYS A 67 -12.76 5.58 5.86
CA LYS A 67 -12.13 6.66 5.07
C LYS A 67 -12.23 6.45 3.55
N MET A 68 -12.51 5.23 3.08
CA MET A 68 -12.49 4.92 1.65
C MET A 68 -13.55 5.71 0.87
N LYS A 69 -14.81 5.74 1.35
CA LYS A 69 -15.86 6.57 0.72
C LYS A 69 -15.49 8.05 0.69
N TYR A 70 -14.88 8.55 1.77
CA TYR A 70 -14.42 9.94 1.83
C TYR A 70 -13.37 10.24 0.75
N PHE A 71 -12.36 9.39 0.60
CA PHE A 71 -11.33 9.57 -0.45
C PHE A 71 -11.92 9.47 -1.86
N ILE A 72 -12.82 8.52 -2.11
CA ILE A 72 -13.52 8.41 -3.41
C ILE A 72 -14.31 9.68 -3.69
N SER A 73 -15.03 10.21 -2.70
CA SER A 73 -15.80 11.45 -2.87
C SER A 73 -14.90 12.65 -3.21
N LEU A 74 -13.75 12.79 -2.54
CA LEU A 74 -12.81 13.86 -2.83
C LEU A 74 -12.18 13.77 -4.23
N LEU A 75 -11.92 12.55 -4.72
CA LEU A 75 -11.21 12.35 -5.98
C LEU A 75 -12.15 12.31 -7.20
N LEU A 76 -13.35 11.75 -7.04
CA LEU A 76 -14.23 11.39 -8.17
C LEU A 76 -15.61 12.04 -8.12
N VAL A 77 -16.00 12.70 -7.02
CA VAL A 77 -17.35 13.28 -6.87
C VAL A 77 -17.29 14.80 -6.71
N HIS A 78 -16.43 15.30 -5.82
CA HIS A 78 -16.36 16.72 -5.50
C HIS A 78 -15.24 17.41 -6.29
N PRO A 79 -15.55 18.45 -7.07
CA PRO A 79 -14.52 19.22 -7.74
C PRO A 79 -13.73 20.05 -6.73
N ILE A 80 -12.49 20.38 -7.10
CA ILE A 80 -11.70 21.38 -6.37
C ILE A 80 -12.32 22.76 -6.68
N PRO A 81 -12.72 23.56 -5.67
CA PRO A 81 -13.20 24.91 -5.90
C PRO A 81 -12.14 25.75 -6.61
N ILE A 82 -12.59 26.55 -7.58
CA ILE A 82 -11.76 27.50 -8.34
C ILE A 82 -11.77 28.85 -7.64
#